data_AF-A0A2G5B363-F1
#
_entry.id   AF-A0A2G5B363-F1
#
_cell.length_a   1.000
_cell.length_b   1.000
_cell.length_c   1.000
_cell.angle_alpha   90.00
_cell.angle_beta   90.00
_cell.angle_gamma   90.00
#
_symmetry.space_group_name_H-M   'P 1'
#
loop_
_entity.id
_entity.type
_entity.pdbx_description
1 polymer ?
#
loop_
_entity_poly.entity_id
_entity_poly.type
_entity_poly.pdbx_seq_one_letter_code
_entity_poly.pdbx_strand_id
1 'polypeptide(L)'
;ILGLLNYDIGYDGPLAFMQRITMADENDATTHTLAKYLAEEMLIGQRFVGVTSSKIAATAYYLSHRLLDKGPWTCKHAFYSGYFESELTPLAADLLQLLPLPRKHTAVYDKYACKRYSYASETVQELLEVSSLAKDLAFSS
;
A
#
# COMPACT_ATOMS: atom_id res chain seq x y z
N ILE A 1 -26.76 4.52 -22.78
CA ILE A 1 -25.88 5.39 -21.96
C ILE A 1 -24.49 5.22 -22.54
N LEU A 2 -24.05 6.23 -23.30
CA LEU A 2 -22.94 6.16 -24.26
C LEU A 2 -21.59 6.48 -23.60
N GLY A 3 -20.54 5.75 -24.01
CA GLY A 3 -19.31 6.42 -24.45
C GLY A 3 -18.26 6.85 -23.41
N LEU A 4 -18.08 6.15 -22.30
CA LEU A 4 -16.95 6.42 -21.37
C LEU A 4 -16.22 5.15 -20.90
N LEU A 5 -16.20 4.12 -21.76
CA LEU A 5 -15.38 2.92 -21.59
C LEU A 5 -14.40 2.82 -22.78
N ASN A 6 -13.66 3.89 -23.04
CA ASN A 6 -12.63 3.87 -24.06
C ASN A 6 -11.31 3.43 -23.42
N TYR A 7 -10.84 2.24 -23.82
CA TYR A 7 -9.52 1.66 -23.57
C TYR A 7 -9.22 1.32 -22.10
N ASP A 8 -9.19 0.06 -21.69
CA ASP A 8 -8.11 -0.85 -22.09
C ASP A 8 -8.58 -2.31 -21.91
N ILE A 9 -8.88 -3.01 -23.00
CA ILE A 9 -9.16 -4.45 -23.03
C ILE A 9 -7.81 -5.21 -23.04
N GLY A 10 -6.93 -4.82 -22.12
CA GLY A 10 -5.60 -5.39 -21.89
C GLY A 10 -5.34 -5.70 -20.42
N TYR A 11 -6.38 -5.68 -19.57
CA TYR A 11 -6.24 -6.01 -18.15
C TYR A 11 -6.14 -7.54 -17.99
N ASP A 12 -4.92 -8.07 -18.15
CA ASP A 12 -4.51 -9.20 -17.29
C ASP A 12 -4.96 -8.84 -15.86
N GLY A 13 -5.51 -9.79 -15.09
CA GLY A 13 -6.33 -9.52 -13.89
C GLY A 13 -5.70 -8.61 -12.80
N PRO A 14 -6.32 -8.46 -11.62
CA PRO A 14 -5.83 -7.57 -10.54
C PRO A 14 -4.33 -7.74 -10.17
N LEU A 15 -3.75 -8.88 -10.51
CA LEU A 15 -2.31 -9.17 -10.43
C LEU A 15 -1.44 -8.32 -11.38
N ALA A 16 -1.87 -8.04 -12.61
CA ALA A 16 -1.07 -7.29 -13.58
C ALA A 16 -1.03 -5.79 -13.27
N PHE A 17 -2.09 -5.25 -12.65
CA PHE A 17 -2.03 -3.90 -12.12
C PHE A 17 -0.93 -3.78 -11.07
N MET A 18 -0.86 -4.71 -10.12
CA MET A 18 0.24 -4.74 -9.14
C MET A 18 1.61 -4.89 -9.80
N GLN A 19 1.75 -5.75 -10.82
CA GLN A 19 2.99 -5.90 -11.57
C GLN A 19 3.41 -4.62 -12.32
N ARG A 20 2.44 -3.84 -12.82
CA ARG A 20 2.70 -2.57 -13.51
C ARG A 20 3.23 -1.51 -12.56
N ILE A 21 2.64 -1.34 -11.36
CA ILE A 21 3.09 -0.31 -10.39
C ILE A 21 4.55 -0.55 -9.99
N THR A 22 4.95 -1.81 -9.96
CA THR A 22 6.28 -2.21 -9.48
C THR A 22 7.35 -2.17 -10.55
N MET A 23 6.98 -1.98 -11.81
CA MET A 23 7.94 -1.62 -12.87
C MET A 23 8.54 -0.22 -12.62
N ALA A 24 7.91 0.62 -11.79
CA ALA A 24 8.43 1.93 -11.43
C ALA A 24 9.70 1.85 -10.56
N ASP A 25 9.84 0.79 -9.76
CA ASP A 25 10.85 0.65 -8.71
C ASP A 25 11.50 -0.74 -8.77
N GLU A 26 12.22 -1.02 -9.87
CA GLU A 26 13.11 -2.19 -10.12
C GLU A 26 12.78 -3.53 -9.40
N ASN A 27 11.48 -3.85 -9.24
CA ASN A 27 10.97 -5.10 -8.68
C ASN A 27 11.57 -5.52 -7.32
N ASP A 28 11.61 -4.64 -6.33
CA ASP A 28 12.01 -5.01 -4.95
C ASP A 28 10.95 -5.90 -4.26
N ALA A 29 11.23 -7.20 -4.16
CA ALA A 29 10.33 -8.21 -3.62
C ALA A 29 9.80 -7.89 -2.21
N THR A 30 10.56 -7.14 -1.40
CA THR A 30 10.17 -6.72 -0.05
C THR A 30 9.01 -5.73 -0.11
N THR A 31 9.13 -4.69 -0.94
CA THR A 31 8.08 -3.68 -1.17
C THR A 31 6.77 -4.31 -1.66
N HIS A 32 6.86 -5.29 -2.56
CA HIS A 32 5.69 -6.03 -3.06
C HIS A 32 4.99 -6.82 -1.96
N THR A 33 5.75 -7.50 -1.11
CA THR A 33 5.20 -8.37 -0.07
C THR A 33 4.48 -7.51 0.98
N LEU A 34 5.07 -6.37 1.34
CA LEU A 34 4.44 -5.36 2.20
C LEU A 34 3.17 -4.78 1.57
N ALA A 35 3.22 -4.43 0.28
CA ALA A 35 2.05 -3.89 -0.42
C ALA A 35 0.89 -4.89 -0.49
N LYS A 36 1.17 -6.19 -0.66
CA LYS A 36 0.13 -7.25 -0.62
C LYS A 36 -0.51 -7.36 0.76
N TYR A 37 0.30 -7.33 1.82
CA TYR A 37 -0.21 -7.35 3.19
C TYR A 37 -1.12 -6.14 3.48
N LEU A 38 -0.64 -4.93 3.15
CA LEU A 38 -1.42 -3.70 3.34
C LEU A 38 -2.70 -3.67 2.50
N ALA A 39 -2.66 -4.20 1.27
CA ALA A 39 -3.86 -4.31 0.44
C ALA A 39 -4.88 -5.29 1.04
N GLU A 40 -4.45 -6.43 1.62
CA GLU A 40 -5.34 -7.35 2.33
C GLU A 40 -6.00 -6.68 3.56
N GLU A 41 -5.23 -5.92 4.35
CA GLU A 41 -5.76 -5.14 5.48
C GLU A 41 -6.80 -4.10 5.04
N MET A 42 -6.54 -3.38 3.95
CA MET A 42 -7.51 -2.43 3.37
C MET A 42 -8.78 -3.12 2.90
N LEU A 43 -8.69 -4.29 2.26
CA LEU A 43 -9.85 -5.05 1.76
C LEU A 43 -10.74 -5.55 2.91
N ILE A 44 -10.16 -5.88 4.05
CA ILE A 44 -10.90 -6.30 5.25
C ILE A 44 -11.50 -5.09 5.97
N GLY A 45 -10.83 -3.93 5.89
CA GLY A 45 -11.31 -2.68 6.45
C GLY A 45 -12.62 -2.21 5.83
N GLN A 46 -13.69 -2.19 6.62
CA GLN A 46 -15.01 -1.66 6.21
C GLN A 46 -14.95 -0.21 5.70
N ARG A 47 -13.94 0.56 6.10
CA ARG A 47 -13.70 1.95 5.69
C ARG A 47 -13.33 2.09 4.21
N PHE A 48 -12.87 1.02 3.56
CA PHE A 48 -12.40 1.04 2.17
C PHE A 48 -13.33 0.30 1.19
N VAL A 49 -14.52 -0.13 1.62
CA VAL A 49 -15.48 -0.90 0.81
C VAL A 49 -15.95 -0.15 -0.46
N GLY A 50 -15.86 1.17 -0.48
CA GLY A 50 -16.19 2.01 -1.65
C GLY A 50 -15.02 2.34 -2.58
N VAL A 51 -13.80 1.87 -2.27
CA VAL A 51 -12.58 2.23 -3.03
C VAL A 51 -12.29 1.19 -4.10
N THR A 52 -11.97 1.62 -5.32
CA THR A 52 -11.57 0.72 -6.41
C THR A 52 -10.32 -0.08 -6.03
N SER A 53 -10.28 -1.36 -6.37
CA SER A 53 -9.13 -2.24 -6.11
C SER A 53 -7.80 -1.71 -6.66
N SER A 54 -7.82 -0.99 -7.78
CA SER A 54 -6.64 -0.30 -8.32
C SER A 54 -6.13 0.81 -7.39
N LYS A 55 -7.03 1.62 -6.81
CA LYS A 55 -6.67 2.68 -5.87
C LYS A 55 -6.21 2.10 -4.52
N ILE A 56 -6.78 0.98 -4.07
CA ILE A 56 -6.30 0.22 -2.91
C ILE A 56 -4.86 -0.26 -3.14
N ALA A 57 -4.60 -0.92 -4.26
CA ALA A 57 -3.27 -1.43 -4.58
C ALA A 57 -2.23 -0.29 -4.72
N ALA A 58 -2.60 0.83 -5.34
CA ALA A 58 -1.73 2.01 -5.45
C ALA A 58 -1.45 2.64 -4.07
N THR A 59 -2.45 2.74 -3.20
CA THR A 59 -2.30 3.28 -1.84
C THR A 59 -1.39 2.39 -0.98
N ALA A 60 -1.63 1.07 -1.02
CA ALA A 60 -0.82 0.09 -0.30
C ALA A 60 0.64 0.14 -0.77
N TYR A 61 0.88 0.26 -2.08
CA TYR A 61 2.22 0.39 -2.64
C TYR A 61 2.89 1.71 -2.25
N TYR A 62 2.16 2.84 -2.32
CA TYR A 62 2.65 4.15 -1.87
C TYR A 62 3.07 4.10 -0.40
N LEU A 63 2.26 3.48 0.48
CA LEU A 63 2.59 3.37 1.88
C LEU A 63 3.82 2.47 2.12
N SER A 64 3.93 1.32 1.45
CA SER A 64 5.12 0.46 1.51
C SER A 64 6.39 1.20 1.07
N HIS A 65 6.31 1.96 -0.03
CA HIS A 65 7.44 2.76 -0.52
C HIS A 65 7.87 3.83 0.48
N ARG A 66 6.90 4.49 1.15
CA ARG A 66 7.15 5.46 2.21
C ARG A 66 7.74 4.81 3.48
N LEU A 67 7.24 3.63 3.87
CA LEU A 67 7.74 2.90 5.04
C LEU A 67 9.17 2.40 4.86
N LEU A 68 9.56 2.03 3.64
CA LEU A 68 10.92 1.60 3.31
C LEU A 68 11.89 2.75 3.04
N ASP A 69 11.48 4.00 3.27
CA ASP A 69 12.25 5.23 3.03
C ASP A 69 12.89 5.30 1.63
N LYS A 70 12.21 4.74 0.61
CA LYS A 70 12.70 4.72 -0.78
C LYS A 70 12.64 6.06 -1.50
N GLY A 71 12.19 7.11 -0.80
CA GLY A 71 12.08 8.47 -1.31
C GLY A 71 10.64 8.89 -1.65
N PRO A 72 10.47 10.04 -2.33
CA PRO A 72 9.16 10.61 -2.64
C PRO A 72 8.48 9.94 -3.85
N TRP A 73 7.17 10.13 -3.96
CA TRP A 73 6.38 9.63 -5.10
C TRP A 73 6.73 10.39 -6.38
N THR A 74 7.51 9.78 -7.27
CA THR A 74 7.95 10.41 -8.51
C THR A 74 6.90 10.33 -9.63
N CYS A 75 7.08 11.12 -10.70
CA CYS A 75 6.20 11.11 -11.88
C CYS A 75 6.09 9.73 -12.54
N LYS A 76 7.12 8.89 -12.45
CA LYS A 76 7.07 7.49 -12.93
C LYS A 76 6.03 6.68 -12.18
N HIS A 77 5.99 6.82 -10.86
CA HIS A 77 5.01 6.14 -10.02
C HIS A 77 3.58 6.56 -10.36
N ALA A 78 3.35 7.87 -10.55
CA ALA A 78 2.05 8.38 -10.99
C ALA A 78 1.65 7.86 -12.38
N PHE A 79 2.61 7.74 -13.31
CA PHE A 79 2.36 7.20 -14.66
C PHE A 79 1.97 5.71 -14.63
N TYR A 80 2.66 4.88 -13.84
CA TYR A 80 2.37 3.45 -13.75
C TYR A 80 1.14 3.12 -12.90
N SER A 81 0.90 3.88 -11.82
CA SER A 81 -0.28 3.69 -10.96
C SER A 81 -1.54 4.30 -11.55
N GLY A 82 -1.41 5.36 -12.35
CA GLY A 82 -2.53 6.19 -12.82
C GLY A 82 -3.08 7.16 -11.76
N TYR A 83 -2.42 7.30 -10.60
CA TYR A 83 -2.87 8.13 -9.48
C TYR A 83 -1.78 9.08 -8.98
N PHE A 84 -2.20 10.31 -8.64
CA PHE A 84 -1.34 11.29 -8.01
C PHE A 84 -1.20 11.05 -6.51
N GLU A 85 -0.07 11.47 -5.94
CA GLU A 85 0.20 11.36 -4.50
C GLU A 85 -0.91 12.01 -3.65
N SER A 86 -1.45 13.15 -4.09
CA SER A 86 -2.52 13.87 -3.40
C SER A 86 -3.79 13.04 -3.21
N GLU A 87 -4.07 12.10 -4.11
CA GLU A 87 -5.23 11.21 -4.03
C GLU A 87 -5.00 9.99 -3.13
N LEU A 88 -3.73 9.57 -2.99
CA LEU A 88 -3.33 8.40 -2.22
C LEU A 88 -3.04 8.77 -0.76
N THR A 89 -2.53 9.98 -0.51
CA THR A 89 -2.19 10.49 0.83
C THR A 89 -3.33 10.36 1.86
N PRO A 90 -4.58 10.77 1.59
CA PRO A 90 -5.65 10.63 2.59
C PRO A 90 -5.99 9.16 2.88
N LEU A 91 -5.99 8.30 1.85
CA LEU A 91 -6.23 6.86 2.03
C LEU A 91 -5.09 6.17 2.79
N ALA A 92 -3.84 6.57 2.54
CA ALA A 92 -2.67 6.07 3.25
C ALA A 92 -2.69 6.50 4.72
N ALA A 93 -3.10 7.74 5.01
CA ALA A 93 -3.28 8.22 6.38
C ALA A 93 -4.38 7.44 7.13
N ASP A 94 -5.49 7.13 6.46
CA ASP A 94 -6.56 6.31 7.02
C ASP A 94 -6.13 4.86 7.29
N LEU A 95 -5.30 4.30 6.41
CA LEU A 95 -4.70 2.99 6.61
C LEU A 95 -3.73 2.98 7.79
N LEU A 96 -2.90 4.01 7.93
CA LEU A 96 -2.00 4.17 9.08
C LEU A 96 -2.77 4.23 10.42
N GLN A 97 -3.92 4.90 10.44
CA GLN A 97 -4.78 4.94 11.62
C GLN A 97 -5.44 3.59 11.92
N LEU A 98 -5.60 2.71 10.93
CA LEU A 98 -6.24 1.40 11.09
C LEU A 98 -5.28 0.34 11.69
N LEU A 99 -3.99 0.46 11.42
CA LEU A 99 -2.94 -0.47 11.88
C LEU A 99 -2.77 -0.60 13.42
N PRO A 100 -2.91 0.48 14.24
CA PRO A 100 -2.74 0.40 15.71
C PRO A 100 -4.00 0.01 16.51
N LEU A 101 -5.19 -0.11 15.89
CA LEU A 101 -6.38 -0.61 16.61
C LEU A 101 -6.24 -2.11 16.89
N PRO A 102 -6.81 -2.64 18.00
CA PRO A 102 -6.69 -4.06 18.35
C PRO A 102 -7.06 -4.91 17.14
N ARG A 103 -6.07 -5.67 16.63
CA ARG A 103 -6.15 -6.39 15.37
C ARG A 103 -7.31 -7.37 15.43
N LYS A 104 -8.43 -7.00 14.80
CA LYS A 104 -9.64 -7.82 14.79
C LYS A 104 -9.43 -9.16 14.08
N HIS A 105 -8.38 -9.27 13.27
CA HIS A 105 -8.06 -10.45 12.45
C HIS A 105 -6.60 -10.87 12.59
N THR A 106 -6.27 -11.68 13.60
CA THR A 106 -4.94 -12.30 13.79
C THR A 106 -4.52 -13.21 12.65
N ALA A 107 -5.45 -13.78 11.88
CA ALA A 107 -5.15 -14.72 10.81
C ALA A 107 -4.29 -14.13 9.66
N VAL A 108 -4.49 -12.86 9.31
CA VAL A 108 -3.67 -12.18 8.28
C VAL A 108 -2.29 -11.88 8.83
N TYR A 109 -2.23 -11.41 10.08
CA TYR A 109 -0.98 -11.18 10.78
C TYR A 109 -0.12 -12.45 10.87
N ASP A 110 -0.70 -13.59 11.28
CA ASP A 110 0.01 -14.87 11.37
C ASP A 110 0.44 -15.41 10.01
N LYS A 111 -0.37 -15.22 8.97
CA LYS A 111 -0.03 -15.57 7.59
C LYS A 111 1.22 -14.81 7.12
N TYR A 112 1.29 -13.50 7.38
CA TYR A 112 2.40 -12.64 6.96
C TYR A 112 3.56 -12.56 7.96
N ALA A 113 3.40 -13.09 9.18
CA ALA A 113 4.47 -13.31 10.16
C ALA A 113 5.30 -14.57 9.85
N CYS A 114 4.88 -15.38 8.88
CA CYS A 114 5.64 -16.55 8.46
C CYS A 114 6.85 -16.17 7.61
N LYS A 115 7.95 -16.92 7.76
CA LYS A 115 9.20 -16.79 6.96
C LYS A 115 8.97 -16.77 5.44
N ARG A 116 7.88 -17.38 4.96
CA ARG A 116 7.48 -17.39 3.54
C ARG A 116 7.13 -15.99 3.00
N TYR A 117 6.69 -15.08 3.87
CA TYR A 117 6.37 -13.68 3.54
C TYR A 117 7.37 -12.71 4.17
N SER A 118 8.58 -13.18 4.48
CA SER A 118 9.68 -12.36 5.01
C SER A 118 9.35 -11.56 6.27
N TYR A 119 8.45 -12.06 7.13
CA TYR A 119 8.03 -11.37 8.37
C TYR A 119 7.46 -9.97 8.12
N ALA A 120 6.84 -9.76 6.95
CA ALA A 120 6.33 -8.47 6.51
C ALA A 120 5.41 -7.79 7.54
N SER A 121 4.62 -8.55 8.31
CA SER A 121 3.75 -7.99 9.35
C SER A 121 4.52 -7.40 10.54
N GLU A 122 5.63 -8.02 10.93
CA GLU A 122 6.52 -7.53 12.00
C GLU A 122 7.31 -6.31 11.50
N THR A 123 7.82 -6.36 10.26
CA THR A 123 8.51 -5.23 9.62
C THR A 123 7.61 -4.01 9.48
N VAL A 124 6.34 -4.15 9.11
CA VAL A 124 5.40 -3.01 9.08
C VAL A 124 5.24 -2.42 10.47
N GLN A 125 5.11 -3.26 11.51
CA GLN A 125 4.94 -2.77 12.88
C GLN A 125 6.18 -2.01 13.36
N GLU A 126 7.37 -2.55 13.14
CA GLU A 126 8.64 -1.90 13.47
C GLU A 126 8.79 -0.56 12.73
N LEU A 127 8.48 -0.52 11.44
CA LEU A 127 8.55 0.72 10.64
C LEU A 127 7.48 1.75 11.06
N LEU A 128 6.33 1.32 11.57
CA LEU A 128 5.33 2.21 12.15
C LEU A 128 5.79 2.78 13.49
N GLU A 129 6.42 1.98 14.34
CA GLU A 129 7.01 2.45 15.59
C GLU A 129 8.15 3.44 15.31
N VAL A 130 9.02 3.14 14.36
CA VAL A 130 10.09 4.06 13.94
C VAL A 130 9.53 5.33 13.31
N SER A 131 8.50 5.24 12.46
CA SER A 131 7.92 6.43 11.82
C SER A 131 7.07 7.29 12.77
N SER A 132 6.41 6.69 13.77
CA SER A 132 5.75 7.44 14.84
C SER A 132 6.77 8.11 15.76
N LEU A 133 7.79 7.38 16.21
CA LEU A 133 8.93 7.94 16.95
C LEU A 133 9.65 9.05 16.15
N ALA A 134 9.79 8.90 14.83
CA ALA A 134 10.36 9.92 13.96
C ALA A 134 9.44 11.14 13.77
N LYS A 135 8.11 10.93 13.75
CA LYS A 135 7.12 12.02 13.74
C LYS A 135 7.14 12.80 15.05
N ASP A 136 7.30 12.10 16.17
CA ASP A 136 7.43 12.71 17.50
C ASP A 136 8.77 13.46 17.65
N LEU A 137 9.87 12.94 17.08
CA LEU A 137 11.16 13.63 17.05
C LEU A 137 11.13 14.87 16.13
N ALA A 138 10.44 14.79 14.99
CA ALA A 138 10.30 15.89 14.03
C ALA A 138 9.31 16.99 14.48
N PHE A 139 8.44 16.72 15.46
CA PHE A 139 7.55 17.73 16.05
C PHE A 139 8.16 18.43 17.28
N SER A 140 9.36 18.01 17.71
CA SER A 140 10.10 18.60 18.84
C SER A 140 11.21 19.59 18.42
N SER A 141 11.26 20.05 17.17
CA SER A 141 12.26 21.01 16.68
C SER A 141 11.63 22.29 16.13
#